data_AF-A0A0A2M9B6-F1
#
_entry.id   AF-A0A0A2M9B6-F1
#
_cell.length_a   1.000
_cell.length_b   1.000
_cell.length_c   1.000
_cell.angle_alpha   90.00
_cell.angle_beta   90.00
_cell.angle_gamma   90.00
#
_symmetry.space_group_name_H-M   'P 1'
#
loop_
_entity.id
_entity.type
_entity.pdbx_description
1 polymer ?
#
loop_
_entity_poly.entity_id
_entity_poly.type
_entity_poly.pdbx_seq_one_letter_code
_entity_poly.pdbx_strand_id
1 'polypeptide(L)'
;MKNLALVMLCINLISCLGQTSQKQDKNKTNQKMEKFDVTKIINGFGAESEIKFTKDDTIYEVLDSNNQYVETRKKISESFTRHLVYDKKTLSLLKESTSFSKISYGIYREFDTMGNVLKEVNLDEKFEFSLDNLLKLVKIKYEVDFNQVLNNSVYRGFDEHLGRYVYKIHQHIDDYKMRYIIIDGQTGDVISDDYKFYSE
;
A
#
# COMPACT_ATOMS: atom_id res chain seq x y z
N MET A 1 -16.16 -36.85 60.58
CA MET A 1 -15.16 -36.45 59.58
C MET A 1 -15.28 -37.34 58.34
N LYS A 2 -16.35 -37.50 57.54
CA LYS A 2 -17.52 -36.71 57.15
C LYS A 2 -17.17 -35.26 56.83
N ASN A 3 -17.14 -34.96 55.52
CA ASN A 3 -16.92 -33.67 54.87
C ASN A 3 -15.46 -33.31 54.56
N LEU A 4 -14.79 -34.06 53.67
CA LEU A 4 -13.64 -33.51 52.93
C LEU A 4 -13.24 -34.29 51.65
N ALA A 5 -14.19 -34.90 50.94
CA ALA A 5 -13.88 -35.65 49.70
C ALA A 5 -14.88 -35.43 48.55
N LEU A 6 -15.58 -34.28 48.55
CA LEU A 6 -16.60 -33.96 47.53
C LEU A 6 -16.44 -32.55 46.93
N VAL A 7 -15.23 -31.97 46.98
CA VAL A 7 -14.96 -30.62 46.42
C VAL A 7 -13.92 -30.66 45.29
N MET A 8 -13.31 -31.81 45.01
CA MET A 8 -12.24 -31.93 44.01
C MET A 8 -12.68 -32.71 42.75
N LEU A 9 -13.95 -32.59 42.35
CA LEU A 9 -14.48 -33.18 41.11
C LEU A 9 -15.48 -32.27 40.37
N CYS A 10 -15.33 -30.94 40.52
CA CYS A 10 -16.19 -29.96 39.83
C CYS A 10 -15.44 -28.88 39.04
N ILE A 11 -14.11 -28.99 38.87
CA ILE A 11 -13.31 -27.94 38.20
C ILE A 11 -13.00 -28.29 36.72
N ASN A 12 -13.29 -29.52 36.26
CA ASN A 12 -12.92 -29.96 34.90
C ASN A 12 -14.06 -29.89 33.86
N LEU A 13 -15.13 -29.12 34.09
CA LEU A 13 -16.26 -28.99 33.14
C LEU A 13 -16.51 -27.56 32.63
N ILE A 14 -15.57 -26.62 32.81
CA ILE A 14 -15.65 -25.25 32.23
C ILE A 14 -14.83 -25.14 30.92
N SER A 15 -14.42 -26.25 30.29
CA SER A 15 -13.85 -26.22 28.94
C SER A 15 -14.92 -26.39 27.86
N CYS A 16 -16.03 -25.69 27.98
CA CYS A 16 -16.99 -25.53 26.90
C CYS A 16 -17.16 -24.02 26.61
N LEU A 17 -17.01 -23.65 25.34
CA LEU A 17 -17.29 -22.33 24.73
C LEU A 17 -16.13 -21.32 24.57
N GLY A 18 -14.86 -21.74 24.69
CA GLY A 18 -13.69 -20.89 24.45
C GLY A 18 -13.15 -20.84 23.01
N GLN A 19 -13.71 -21.59 22.07
CA GLN A 19 -13.39 -21.47 20.65
C GLN A 19 -14.56 -20.81 19.91
N THR A 20 -14.86 -19.57 20.29
CA THR A 20 -15.35 -18.62 19.29
C THR A 20 -14.20 -18.46 18.31
N SER A 21 -14.29 -19.16 17.17
CA SER A 21 -13.78 -18.63 15.92
C SER A 21 -14.07 -17.14 15.92
N GLN A 22 -13.02 -16.31 15.81
CA GLN A 22 -13.17 -14.88 15.69
C GLN A 22 -14.15 -14.66 14.54
N LYS A 23 -15.41 -14.39 14.88
CA LYS A 23 -16.36 -13.77 13.97
C LYS A 23 -15.69 -12.44 13.69
N GLN A 24 -14.99 -12.35 12.55
CA GLN A 24 -14.78 -11.06 11.93
C GLN A 24 -16.15 -10.40 11.91
N ASP A 25 -16.29 -9.28 12.62
CA ASP A 25 -17.48 -8.48 12.60
C ASP A 25 -17.86 -8.21 11.14
N LYS A 26 -18.87 -8.92 10.64
CA LYS A 26 -19.50 -8.70 9.33
C LYS A 26 -20.36 -7.42 9.33
N ASN A 27 -19.92 -6.42 10.10
CA ASN A 27 -20.56 -5.11 10.21
C ASN A 27 -19.63 -4.00 9.73
N LYS A 28 -18.81 -4.26 8.70
CA LYS A 28 -18.34 -3.18 7.83
C LYS A 28 -19.46 -2.89 6.83
N THR A 29 -20.33 -1.98 7.25
CA THR A 29 -21.13 -1.02 6.46
C THR A 29 -21.24 -1.30 4.96
N ASN A 30 -22.49 -1.30 4.45
CA ASN A 30 -22.88 -1.16 3.04
C ASN A 30 -22.31 0.13 2.40
N GLN A 31 -20.99 0.28 2.33
CA GLN A 31 -20.39 1.23 1.41
C GLN A 31 -20.69 0.71 0.01
N LYS A 32 -21.35 1.55 -0.78
CA LYS A 32 -21.65 1.28 -2.18
C LYS A 32 -20.33 0.94 -2.88
N MET A 33 -20.16 -0.35 -3.22
CA MET A 33 -18.97 -0.86 -3.88
C MET A 33 -18.70 -0.06 -5.17
N GLU A 34 -17.44 0.35 -5.33
CA GLU A 34 -17.00 1.02 -6.55
C GLU A 34 -17.17 0.08 -7.75
N LYS A 35 -17.73 0.60 -8.84
CA LYS A 35 -17.92 -0.12 -10.09
C LYS A 35 -17.05 0.48 -11.17
N PHE A 36 -16.55 -0.37 -12.06
CA PHE A 36 -15.87 0.09 -13.26
C PHE A 36 -16.83 0.87 -14.14
N ASP A 37 -16.40 2.06 -14.58
CA ASP A 37 -17.15 2.89 -15.50
C ASP A 37 -16.79 2.52 -16.94
N VAL A 38 -17.64 1.72 -17.56
CA VAL A 38 -17.46 1.26 -18.94
C VAL A 38 -17.39 2.41 -19.95
N THR A 39 -17.91 3.59 -19.62
CA THR A 39 -17.84 4.73 -20.55
C THR A 39 -16.42 5.19 -20.84
N LYS A 40 -15.48 4.89 -19.94
CA LYS A 40 -14.05 5.14 -20.12
C LYS A 40 -13.45 4.40 -21.30
N ILE A 41 -14.08 3.29 -21.73
CA ILE A 41 -13.54 2.40 -22.75
C ILE A 41 -14.40 2.33 -24.01
N ILE A 42 -15.55 3.04 -24.05
CA ILE A 42 -16.53 2.99 -25.14
C ILE A 42 -15.92 3.29 -26.53
N ASN A 43 -14.78 3.99 -26.58
CA ASN A 43 -14.07 4.29 -27.83
C ASN A 43 -12.57 3.92 -27.77
N GLY A 44 -12.13 3.23 -26.72
CA GLY A 44 -10.71 3.23 -26.32
C GLY A 44 -9.92 2.05 -26.86
N PHE A 45 -10.42 0.82 -26.72
CA PHE A 45 -9.53 -0.33 -26.86
C PHE A 45 -9.15 -0.69 -28.30
N GLY A 46 -9.93 -0.40 -29.34
CA GLY A 46 -9.50 -0.70 -30.72
C GLY A 46 -8.88 -2.11 -30.88
N ALA A 47 -7.63 -2.19 -31.35
CA ALA A 47 -6.81 -3.42 -31.36
C ALA A 47 -5.82 -3.52 -30.17
N GLU A 48 -5.79 -2.51 -29.31
CA GLU A 48 -4.91 -2.41 -28.15
C GLU A 48 -5.60 -2.96 -26.89
N SER A 49 -4.82 -3.52 -25.96
CA SER A 49 -5.32 -3.96 -24.66
C SER A 49 -5.23 -2.86 -23.60
N GLU A 50 -4.66 -1.70 -23.91
CA GLU A 50 -4.39 -0.65 -22.95
C GLU A 50 -4.81 0.70 -23.53
N ILE A 51 -5.36 1.57 -22.68
CA ILE A 51 -5.65 2.95 -23.02
C ILE A 51 -5.12 3.88 -21.94
N LYS A 52 -4.69 5.07 -22.36
CA LYS A 52 -4.26 6.15 -21.47
C LYS A 52 -4.94 7.45 -21.85
N PHE A 53 -5.54 8.12 -20.88
CA PHE A 53 -6.19 9.41 -21.09
C PHE A 53 -6.12 10.29 -19.85
N THR A 54 -6.33 11.59 -20.05
CA THR A 54 -6.37 12.58 -18.95
C THR A 54 -7.77 13.17 -18.85
N LYS A 55 -8.30 13.26 -17.63
CA LYS A 55 -9.55 13.95 -17.32
C LYS A 55 -9.42 14.63 -15.96
N ASP A 56 -9.77 15.92 -15.89
CA ASP A 56 -9.76 16.71 -14.65
C ASP A 56 -8.44 16.56 -13.87
N ASP A 57 -7.31 16.82 -14.53
CA ASP A 57 -5.93 16.68 -14.01
C ASP A 57 -5.54 15.28 -13.49
N THR A 58 -6.34 14.26 -13.80
CA THR A 58 -6.08 12.88 -13.46
C THR A 58 -5.78 12.09 -14.73
N ILE A 59 -4.61 11.45 -14.73
CA ILE A 59 -4.22 10.46 -15.73
C ILE A 59 -4.85 9.13 -15.32
N TYR A 60 -5.55 8.52 -16.26
CA TYR A 60 -6.09 7.17 -16.18
C TYR A 60 -5.32 6.29 -17.16
N GLU A 61 -4.87 5.14 -16.69
CA GLU A 61 -4.43 4.05 -17.56
C GLU A 61 -5.33 2.86 -17.27
N VAL A 62 -5.91 2.28 -18.31
CA VAL A 62 -6.80 1.13 -18.18
C VAL A 62 -6.27 0.02 -19.06
N LEU A 63 -5.95 -1.12 -18.47
CA LEU A 63 -5.58 -2.35 -19.14
C LEU A 63 -6.76 -3.32 -19.12
N ASP A 64 -7.21 -3.71 -20.31
CA ASP A 64 -8.04 -4.88 -20.54
C ASP A 64 -7.15 -6.14 -20.43
N SER A 65 -7.36 -6.95 -19.39
CA SER A 65 -6.58 -8.16 -19.16
C SER A 65 -7.46 -9.35 -18.82
N ASN A 66 -7.55 -10.34 -19.70
CA ASN A 66 -8.32 -11.57 -19.49
C ASN A 66 -9.75 -11.29 -18.98
N ASN A 67 -10.02 -11.62 -17.71
CA ASN A 67 -11.31 -11.44 -17.03
C ASN A 67 -11.39 -10.16 -16.17
N GLN A 68 -10.40 -9.27 -16.25
CA GLN A 68 -10.27 -8.10 -15.38
C GLN A 68 -9.98 -6.81 -16.16
N TYR A 69 -10.48 -5.69 -15.63
CA TYR A 69 -9.95 -4.37 -15.95
C TYR A 69 -9.00 -3.95 -14.85
N VAL A 70 -7.78 -3.56 -15.22
CA VAL A 70 -6.83 -2.94 -14.29
C VAL A 70 -6.79 -1.46 -14.61
N GLU A 71 -7.04 -0.61 -13.61
CA GLU A 71 -7.01 0.83 -13.76
C GLU A 71 -6.01 1.45 -12.80
N THR A 72 -5.16 2.33 -13.31
CA THR A 72 -4.36 3.24 -12.49
C THR A 72 -4.97 4.65 -12.57
N ARG A 73 -4.92 5.37 -11.45
CA ARG A 73 -5.30 6.78 -11.37
C ARG A 73 -4.17 7.56 -10.72
N LYS A 74 -3.69 8.58 -11.40
CA LYS A 74 -2.64 9.45 -10.90
C LYS A 74 -2.96 10.90 -11.23
N LYS A 75 -3.00 11.77 -10.23
CA LYS A 75 -3.06 13.22 -10.50
C LYS A 75 -1.74 13.70 -11.07
N ILE A 76 -1.78 14.60 -12.04
CA ILE A 76 -0.57 15.12 -12.71
C ILE A 76 0.42 15.73 -11.71
N SER A 77 -0.09 16.40 -10.67
CA SER A 77 0.71 17.10 -9.65
C SER A 77 1.17 16.21 -8.49
N GLU A 78 0.78 14.94 -8.44
CA GLU A 78 1.04 14.05 -7.30
C GLU A 78 1.76 12.76 -7.76
N SER A 79 2.67 12.25 -6.93
CA SER A 79 3.35 10.97 -7.19
C SER A 79 2.64 9.75 -6.61
N PHE A 80 1.46 9.96 -6.00
CA PHE A 80 0.60 8.88 -5.56
C PHE A 80 -0.23 8.34 -6.73
N THR A 81 -0.23 7.02 -6.87
CA THR A 81 -1.01 6.30 -7.87
C THR A 81 -1.95 5.34 -7.15
N ARG A 82 -3.26 5.44 -7.43
CA ARG A 82 -4.25 4.45 -6.99
C ARG A 82 -4.32 3.35 -8.05
N HIS A 83 -4.32 2.10 -7.62
CA HIS A 83 -4.42 0.91 -8.46
C HIS A 83 -5.70 0.18 -8.12
N LEU A 84 -6.50 -0.13 -9.13
CA LEU A 84 -7.83 -0.69 -9.00
C LEU A 84 -7.97 -1.86 -9.97
N VAL A 85 -8.49 -2.97 -9.49
CA VAL A 85 -8.76 -4.15 -10.31
C VAL A 85 -10.24 -4.46 -10.24
N TYR A 86 -10.88 -4.63 -11.39
CA TYR A 86 -12.31 -4.89 -11.50
C TYR A 86 -12.58 -6.20 -12.21
N ASP A 87 -13.64 -6.90 -11.81
CA ASP A 87 -14.17 -8.04 -12.54
C ASP A 87 -14.90 -7.57 -13.81
N LYS A 88 -14.57 -8.10 -14.99
CA LYS A 88 -15.21 -7.65 -16.23
C LYS A 88 -16.69 -8.00 -16.33
N LYS A 89 -17.13 -9.09 -15.71
CA LYS A 89 -18.51 -9.57 -15.84
C LYS A 89 -19.47 -8.74 -15.00
N THR A 90 -19.07 -8.42 -13.77
CA THR A 90 -19.88 -7.73 -12.77
C THR A 90 -19.51 -6.27 -12.58
N LEU A 91 -18.38 -5.84 -13.17
CA LEU A 91 -17.75 -4.53 -13.03
C LEU A 91 -17.36 -4.19 -11.58
N SER A 92 -17.40 -5.18 -10.69
CA SER A 92 -17.14 -5.01 -9.26
C SER A 92 -15.67 -4.78 -9.00
N LEU A 93 -15.34 -3.84 -8.11
CA LEU A 93 -13.99 -3.69 -7.59
C LEU A 93 -13.60 -4.96 -6.83
N LEU A 94 -12.49 -5.58 -7.26
CA LEU A 94 -11.91 -6.77 -6.66
C LEU A 94 -10.71 -6.43 -5.77
N LYS A 95 -9.91 -5.43 -6.15
CA LYS A 95 -8.70 -5.03 -5.42
C LYS A 95 -8.48 -3.53 -5.48
N GLU A 96 -8.00 -2.96 -4.38
CA GLU A 96 -7.48 -1.60 -4.36
C GLU A 96 -6.17 -1.50 -3.58
N SER A 97 -5.27 -0.64 -4.07
CA SER A 97 -4.06 -0.20 -3.36
C SER A 97 -3.68 1.20 -3.80
N THR A 98 -2.79 1.82 -3.02
CA THR A 98 -2.10 3.05 -3.41
C THR A 98 -0.61 2.78 -3.41
N SER A 99 0.13 3.43 -4.30
CA SER A 99 1.59 3.50 -4.23
C SER A 99 2.06 4.94 -4.36
N PHE A 100 3.21 5.23 -3.78
CA PHE A 100 4.02 6.41 -4.06
C PHE A 100 5.25 5.96 -4.83
N SER A 101 5.35 6.29 -6.11
CA SER A 101 6.37 5.68 -6.97
C SER A 101 6.35 4.14 -6.82
N LYS A 102 7.47 3.53 -6.40
CA LYS A 102 7.61 2.08 -6.17
C LYS A 102 7.23 1.60 -4.76
N ILE A 103 6.77 2.50 -3.87
CA ILE A 103 6.42 2.17 -2.49
C ILE A 103 4.91 1.93 -2.39
N SER A 104 4.48 0.73 -2.02
CA SER A 104 3.07 0.50 -1.65
C SER A 104 2.74 1.32 -0.39
N TYR A 105 1.56 1.93 -0.31
CA TYR A 105 1.20 2.90 0.73
C TYR A 105 -0.25 2.70 1.21
N GLY A 106 -0.49 2.92 2.50
CA GLY A 106 -1.81 2.87 3.11
C GLY A 106 -2.38 1.46 3.22
N ILE A 107 -3.69 1.34 2.94
CA ILE A 107 -4.42 0.09 3.06
C ILE A 107 -4.56 -0.59 1.71
N TYR A 108 -4.18 -1.87 1.65
CA TYR A 108 -4.53 -2.78 0.57
C TYR A 108 -5.81 -3.52 0.91
N ARG A 109 -6.74 -3.63 -0.04
CA ARG A 109 -7.95 -4.45 0.13
C ARG A 109 -8.17 -5.39 -1.05
N GLU A 110 -8.69 -6.57 -0.74
CA GLU A 110 -9.29 -7.52 -1.68
C GLU A 110 -10.76 -7.71 -1.31
N PHE A 111 -11.63 -7.76 -2.31
CA PHE A 111 -13.09 -7.91 -2.16
C PHE A 111 -13.60 -9.08 -2.97
N ASP A 112 -14.74 -9.64 -2.54
CA ASP A 112 -15.53 -10.53 -3.39
C ASP A 112 -16.39 -9.71 -4.38
N THR A 113 -17.08 -10.40 -5.29
CA THR A 113 -17.95 -9.76 -6.29
C THR A 113 -19.19 -9.08 -5.72
N MET A 114 -19.50 -9.30 -4.44
CA MET A 114 -20.58 -8.63 -3.71
C MET A 114 -20.08 -7.38 -2.97
N GLY A 115 -18.76 -7.17 -2.91
CA GLY A 115 -18.11 -6.05 -2.22
C GLY A 115 -17.75 -6.34 -0.77
N ASN A 116 -17.85 -7.58 -0.30
CA ASN A 116 -17.37 -7.94 1.03
C ASN A 116 -15.84 -7.98 1.04
N VAL A 117 -15.22 -7.41 2.07
CA VAL A 117 -13.76 -7.45 2.25
C VAL A 117 -13.32 -8.89 2.54
N LEU A 118 -12.52 -9.47 1.63
CA LEU A 118 -11.86 -10.76 1.81
C LEU A 118 -10.54 -10.61 2.55
N LYS A 119 -9.84 -9.49 2.32
CA LYS A 119 -8.53 -9.21 2.92
C LYS A 119 -8.32 -7.71 3.05
N GLU A 120 -7.72 -7.31 4.15
CA GLU A 120 -7.28 -5.94 4.41
C GLU A 120 -5.88 -6.00 5.02
N VAL A 121 -4.92 -5.27 4.46
CA VAL A 121 -3.54 -5.21 4.96
C VAL A 121 -3.14 -3.76 5.09
N ASN A 122 -2.67 -3.36 6.28
CA ASN A 122 -2.00 -2.08 6.46
C ASN A 122 -0.55 -2.20 5.99
N LEU A 123 -0.24 -1.60 4.84
CA LEU A 123 1.09 -1.66 4.25
C LEU A 123 2.11 -0.82 5.02
N ASP A 124 1.63 0.12 5.84
CA ASP A 124 2.43 1.02 6.66
C ASP A 124 2.63 0.49 8.09
N GLU A 125 2.10 -0.69 8.46
CA GLU A 125 2.12 -1.22 9.83
C GLU A 125 3.54 -1.27 10.43
N LYS A 126 4.56 -1.50 9.61
CA LYS A 126 5.96 -1.60 10.05
C LYS A 126 6.73 -0.28 9.98
N PHE A 127 6.04 0.84 9.74
CA PHE A 127 6.64 2.17 9.59
C PHE A 127 5.90 3.18 10.48
N GLU A 128 6.30 3.30 11.74
CA GLU A 128 5.77 4.34 12.64
C GLU A 128 6.13 5.74 12.14
N PHE A 129 7.35 5.92 11.62
CA PHE A 129 7.71 7.12 10.87
C PHE A 129 7.10 7.04 9.48
N SER A 130 5.98 7.73 9.28
CA SER A 130 5.19 7.61 8.06
C SER A 130 5.92 8.11 6.80
N LEU A 131 5.47 7.61 5.64
CA LEU A 131 5.92 8.12 4.34
C LEU A 131 5.64 9.62 4.18
N ASP A 132 4.51 10.12 4.68
CA ASP A 132 4.21 11.56 4.65
C ASP A 132 5.22 12.38 5.45
N ASN A 133 5.66 11.87 6.61
CA ASN A 133 6.69 12.52 7.42
C ASN A 133 8.05 12.46 6.73
N LEU A 134 8.38 11.35 6.06
CA LEU A 134 9.57 11.25 5.23
C LEU A 134 9.55 12.28 4.11
N LEU A 135 8.47 12.40 3.35
CA LEU A 135 8.34 13.34 2.24
C LEU A 135 8.45 14.80 2.71
N LYS A 136 7.95 15.12 3.92
CA LYS A 136 8.16 16.44 4.54
C LYS A 136 9.61 16.64 4.94
N LEU A 137 10.22 15.66 5.62
CA LEU A 137 11.61 15.73 6.07
C LEU A 137 12.56 15.96 4.91
N VAL A 138 12.42 15.18 3.82
CA VAL A 138 13.30 15.28 2.66
C VAL A 138 13.12 16.57 1.87
N LYS A 139 11.88 17.07 1.78
CA LYS A 139 11.60 18.36 1.16
C LYS A 139 12.19 19.52 1.95
N ILE A 140 12.12 19.48 3.28
CA ILE A 140 12.61 20.57 4.14
C ILE A 140 14.14 20.50 4.33
N LYS A 141 14.66 19.33 4.69
CA LYS A 141 16.07 19.15 5.09
C LYS A 141 17.01 18.97 3.90
N TYR A 142 16.53 18.33 2.84
CA TYR A 142 17.35 17.97 1.68
C TYR A 142 16.93 18.70 0.40
N GLU A 143 15.92 19.56 0.48
CA GLU A 143 15.38 20.33 -0.66
C GLU A 143 14.96 19.44 -1.84
N VAL A 144 14.56 18.19 -1.55
CA VAL A 144 14.09 17.23 -2.55
C VAL A 144 12.57 17.16 -2.54
N ASP A 145 11.95 17.53 -3.67
CA ASP A 145 10.54 17.22 -3.92
C ASP A 145 10.42 15.99 -4.83
N PHE A 146 10.10 14.85 -4.23
CA PHE A 146 9.87 13.59 -4.96
C PHE A 146 8.65 13.64 -5.90
N ASN A 147 7.81 14.70 -5.85
CA ASN A 147 6.76 14.89 -6.85
C ASN A 147 7.26 15.55 -8.14
N GLN A 148 8.47 16.13 -8.14
CA GLN A 148 8.99 16.93 -9.25
C GLN A 148 10.29 16.38 -9.85
N VAL A 149 11.08 15.60 -9.09
CA VAL A 149 12.41 15.16 -9.52
C VAL A 149 12.39 13.72 -10.06
N LEU A 150 12.61 13.56 -11.37
CA LEU A 150 12.54 12.26 -12.07
C LEU A 150 13.67 11.29 -11.75
N ASN A 151 14.82 11.78 -11.27
CA ASN A 151 16.00 10.95 -11.06
C ASN A 151 16.16 10.48 -9.61
N ASN A 152 15.48 11.11 -8.65
CA ASN A 152 15.57 10.69 -7.26
C ASN A 152 14.67 9.49 -7.02
N SER A 153 15.13 8.55 -6.20
CA SER A 153 14.35 7.37 -5.84
C SER A 153 14.29 7.18 -4.33
N VAL A 154 13.16 6.65 -3.89
CA VAL A 154 12.91 6.29 -2.50
C VAL A 154 12.38 4.86 -2.46
N TYR A 155 12.94 4.08 -1.55
CA TYR A 155 12.58 2.70 -1.29
C TYR A 155 12.32 2.52 0.20
N ARG A 156 11.54 1.50 0.56
CA ARG A 156 11.38 1.10 1.96
C ARG A 156 11.35 -0.41 2.08
N GLY A 157 11.81 -0.93 3.21
CA GLY A 157 11.78 -2.36 3.51
C GLY A 157 12.55 -2.72 4.76
N PHE A 158 12.55 -3.99 5.11
CA PHE A 158 13.44 -4.52 6.14
C PHE A 158 14.87 -4.60 5.60
N ASP A 159 15.81 -4.01 6.29
CA ASP A 159 17.23 -4.12 6.00
C ASP A 159 17.85 -5.19 6.90
N GLU A 160 18.28 -6.30 6.30
CA GLU A 160 18.85 -7.45 7.00
C GLU A 160 20.15 -7.13 7.73
N HIS A 161 20.96 -6.19 7.22
CA HIS A 161 22.23 -5.81 7.84
C HIS A 161 22.01 -4.93 9.07
N LEU A 162 21.01 -4.05 9.03
CA LEU A 162 20.64 -3.17 10.15
C LEU A 162 19.62 -3.79 11.11
N GLY A 163 19.01 -4.92 10.72
CA GLY A 163 18.01 -5.64 11.49
C GLY A 163 16.72 -4.85 11.73
N ARG A 164 16.35 -3.92 10.83
CA ARG A 164 15.22 -3.00 11.03
C ARG A 164 14.61 -2.51 9.73
N TYR A 165 13.38 -2.01 9.81
CA TYR A 165 12.73 -1.34 8.68
C TYR A 165 13.33 0.05 8.45
N VAL A 166 13.64 0.38 7.20
CA VAL A 166 14.27 1.65 6.83
C VAL A 166 13.67 2.22 5.55
N TYR A 167 13.82 3.53 5.40
CA TYR A 167 13.74 4.21 4.11
C TYR A 167 15.13 4.38 3.53
N LYS A 168 15.27 4.16 2.23
CA LYS A 168 16.50 4.39 1.46
C LYS A 168 16.22 5.40 0.37
N ILE A 169 16.96 6.50 0.40
CA ILE A 169 16.85 7.59 -0.57
C ILE A 169 18.11 7.62 -1.41
N HIS A 170 17.95 7.59 -2.72
CA HIS A 170 19.02 7.86 -3.66
C HIS A 170 18.73 9.19 -4.35
N GLN A 171 19.58 10.18 -4.10
CA GLN A 171 19.48 11.50 -4.69
C GLN A 171 20.60 11.69 -5.72
N HIS A 172 20.22 12.03 -6.95
CA HIS A 172 21.15 12.47 -7.98
C HIS A 172 21.54 13.92 -7.71
N ILE A 173 22.83 14.17 -7.54
CA ILE A 173 23.37 15.53 -7.38
C ILE A 173 23.86 16.04 -8.73
N ASP A 174 24.64 15.22 -9.44
CA ASP A 174 25.10 15.43 -10.81
C ASP A 174 25.46 14.06 -11.43
N ASP A 175 25.95 14.06 -12.67
CA ASP A 175 26.27 12.83 -13.43
C ASP A 175 27.33 11.95 -12.75
N TYR A 176 28.15 12.52 -11.87
CA TYR A 176 29.26 11.86 -11.21
C TYR A 176 29.02 11.66 -9.72
N LYS A 177 27.95 12.22 -9.15
CA LYS A 177 27.73 12.26 -7.71
C LYS A 177 26.31 11.87 -7.33
N MET A 178 26.24 10.86 -6.47
CA MET A 178 25.02 10.36 -5.86
C MET A 178 25.10 10.51 -4.34
N ARG A 179 24.00 10.92 -3.72
CA ARG A 179 23.83 10.92 -2.26
C ARG A 179 22.89 9.78 -1.86
N TYR A 180 23.29 9.03 -0.83
CA TYR A 180 22.57 7.89 -0.29
C TYR A 180 22.21 8.18 1.16
N ILE A 181 20.92 8.22 1.47
CA ILE A 181 20.43 8.51 2.81
C ILE A 181 19.62 7.32 3.30
N ILE A 182 19.93 6.83 4.50
CA ILE A 182 19.19 5.78 5.17
C ILE A 182 18.52 6.38 6.40
N ILE A 183 17.20 6.22 6.50
CA ILE A 183 16.38 6.74 7.60
C ILE A 183 15.68 5.58 8.28
N ASP A 184 15.69 5.56 9.62
CA ASP A 184 14.99 4.58 10.44
C ASP A 184 13.47 4.66 10.20
N GLY A 185 12.85 3.53 9.87
CA GLY A 185 11.42 3.46 9.56
C GLY A 185 10.52 3.58 10.79
N GLN A 186 11.05 3.42 12.00
CA GLN A 186 10.30 3.62 13.24
C GLN A 186 10.44 5.06 13.73
N THR A 187 11.67 5.58 13.81
CA THR A 187 11.93 6.85 14.49
C THR A 187 12.04 8.05 13.55
N GLY A 188 12.40 7.83 12.28
CA GLY A 188 12.76 8.90 11.35
C GLY A 188 14.18 9.44 11.53
N ASP A 189 14.99 8.82 12.39
CA ASP A 189 16.38 9.21 12.57
C ASP A 189 17.22 8.86 11.33
N VAL A 190 18.16 9.74 10.99
CA VAL A 190 19.11 9.48 9.91
C VAL A 190 20.16 8.49 10.41
N ILE A 191 20.18 7.30 9.83
CA ILE A 191 21.16 6.25 10.13
C ILE A 191 22.45 6.50 9.35
N SER A 192 22.34 6.86 8.07
CA SER A 192 23.49 7.20 7.22
C SER A 192 23.14 8.27 6.20
N ASP A 193 24.16 9.02 5.79
CA ASP A 193 24.07 10.10 4.80
C ASP A 193 25.41 10.22 4.08
N ASP A 194 25.55 9.44 3.01
CA ASP A 194 26.81 9.23 2.30
C ASP A 194 26.77 9.76 0.88
N TYR A 195 27.95 10.02 0.32
CA TYR A 195 28.12 10.36 -1.08
C TYR A 195 28.94 9.28 -1.79
N LYS A 196 28.53 8.92 -3.01
CA LYS A 196 29.30 8.09 -3.92
C LYS A 196 29.64 8.88 -5.17
N PHE A 197 30.89 8.78 -5.58
CA PHE A 197 31.39 9.37 -6.82
C PHE A 197 31.59 8.27 -7.85
N TYR A 198 31.18 8.52 -9.09
CA TYR A 198 31.46 7.68 -10.23
C TYR A 198 32.62 8.30 -11.01
N SER A 199 33.65 7.53 -11.28
CA SER A 199 34.72 7.95 -12.21
C SER A 199 34.25 7.72 -13.65
N GLU A 200 34.72 8.58 -14.56
CA GLU A 200 34.74 8.28 -16.00
C GLU A 200 35.55 7.01 -16.31
#